data_AF-E8R9A0-F1
#
_entry.id   AF-E8R9A0-F1
#
_cell.length_a   1.000
_cell.length_b   1.000
_cell.length_c   1.000
_cell.angle_alpha   90.00
_cell.angle_beta   90.00
_cell.angle_gamma   90.00
#
_symmetry.space_group_name_H-M   'P 1'
#
loop_
_entity.id
_entity.type
_entity.pdbx_description
1 polymer ?
#
loop_
_entity_poly.entity_id
_entity_poly.type
_entity_poly.pdbx_seq_one_letter_code
_entity_poly.pdbx_strand_id
1 'polypeptide(L)'
;MRSMPEDGGGIHGEKVLVGVVREQVVHAENILVSGWFSVRLATGENLLLHGRGKVWLLAGDTCVVASSGGPIVINNMYCGTAILIGGRHPVIVGYLKARKAYTRRVMVNELRTHEWVSSAMSGVRKVSASHILFMDPHSYMVEVEYLGSVTYGY
;
A
#
# COMPACT_ATOMS: atom_id res chain seq x y z
N MET A 1 -42.58 12.66 -18.77
CA MET A 1 -41.20 12.36 -19.20
C MET A 1 -40.34 13.58 -18.90
N ARG A 2 -39.50 13.52 -17.87
CA ARG A 2 -38.42 14.49 -17.65
C ARG A 2 -37.12 13.74 -17.93
N SER A 3 -36.39 14.27 -18.90
CA SER A 3 -35.08 13.82 -19.37
C SER A 3 -34.10 13.66 -18.21
N MET A 4 -33.49 12.48 -18.12
CA MET A 4 -32.25 12.28 -17.38
C MET A 4 -31.15 13.12 -18.03
N PRO A 5 -30.26 13.77 -17.27
CA PRO A 5 -28.99 14.20 -17.84
C PRO A 5 -28.11 12.95 -17.99
N GLU A 6 -27.83 12.62 -19.24
CA GLU A 6 -26.60 11.91 -19.59
C GLU A 6 -25.44 12.88 -19.38
N ASP A 7 -24.72 12.74 -18.28
CA ASP A 7 -23.36 13.27 -18.18
C ASP A 7 -22.39 12.09 -18.17
N GLY A 8 -22.03 11.68 -19.39
CA GLY A 8 -20.72 11.09 -19.63
C GLY A 8 -19.67 12.20 -19.47
N GLY A 9 -18.92 12.14 -18.37
CA GLY A 9 -17.74 12.97 -18.13
C GLY A 9 -16.60 12.07 -17.66
N GLY A 10 -15.51 12.01 -18.43
CA GLY A 10 -14.39 11.11 -18.21
C GLY A 10 -13.84 11.15 -16.78
N ILE A 11 -13.42 9.98 -16.29
CA ILE A 11 -12.71 9.79 -15.04
C ILE A 11 -11.29 10.33 -15.23
N HIS A 12 -11.13 11.64 -15.38
CA HIS A 12 -9.84 12.33 -15.32
C HIS A 12 -9.90 13.29 -14.14
N GLY A 13 -9.40 12.85 -12.98
CA GLY A 13 -9.64 13.59 -11.74
C GLY A 13 -8.66 13.24 -10.63
N GLU A 14 -8.17 14.29 -9.99
CA GLU A 14 -7.46 14.22 -8.71
C GLU A 14 -8.46 14.37 -7.56
N LYS A 15 -8.33 13.53 -6.53
CA LYS A 15 -9.11 13.62 -5.29
C LYS A 15 -8.17 13.77 -4.10
N VAL A 16 -8.22 14.96 -3.50
CA VAL A 16 -7.43 15.31 -2.31
C VAL A 16 -8.33 15.36 -1.08
N LEU A 17 -8.02 14.55 -0.07
CA LEU A 17 -8.76 14.46 1.20
C LEU A 17 -7.80 14.72 2.37
N VAL A 18 -8.06 15.76 3.16
CA VAL A 18 -7.19 16.16 4.29
C VAL A 18 -7.99 16.21 5.59
N GLY A 19 -7.39 15.74 6.69
CA GLY A 19 -7.96 15.80 8.03
C GLY A 19 -8.52 14.45 8.50
N VAL A 20 -9.79 14.42 8.90
CA VAL A 20 -10.49 13.20 9.36
C VAL A 20 -11.36 12.67 8.23
N VAL A 21 -10.92 11.58 7.60
CA VAL A 21 -11.59 10.98 6.44
C VAL A 21 -12.33 9.71 6.86
N ARG A 22 -13.65 9.69 6.64
CA ARG A 22 -14.53 8.54 6.91
C ARG A 22 -15.38 8.24 5.69
N GLU A 23 -14.77 7.66 4.67
CA GLU A 23 -15.46 7.33 3.42
C GLU A 23 -15.58 5.81 3.26
N GLN A 24 -16.71 5.35 2.71
CA GLN A 24 -16.81 3.94 2.33
C GLN A 24 -15.96 3.66 1.08
N VAL A 25 -16.02 4.55 0.09
CA VAL A 25 -15.35 4.38 -1.20
C VAL A 25 -14.66 5.67 -1.62
N VAL A 26 -13.38 5.59 -1.94
CA VAL A 26 -12.58 6.66 -2.55
C VAL A 26 -12.13 6.15 -3.91
N HIS A 27 -12.60 6.79 -4.99
CA HIS A 27 -12.22 6.46 -6.35
C HIS A 27 -11.92 7.72 -7.17
N ALA A 28 -10.78 7.72 -7.83
CA ALA A 28 -10.26 8.76 -8.73
C ALA A 28 -8.99 8.21 -9.40
N GLU A 29 -8.49 8.82 -10.49
CA GLU A 29 -7.20 8.44 -11.06
C GLU A 29 -6.06 8.68 -10.07
N ASN A 30 -6.06 9.87 -9.46
CA ASN A 30 -5.05 10.28 -8.49
C ASN A 30 -5.74 10.54 -7.16
N ILE A 31 -5.34 9.82 -6.11
CA ILE A 31 -5.91 9.94 -4.76
C ILE A 31 -4.80 10.37 -3.80
N LEU A 32 -5.01 11.47 -3.09
CA LEU A 32 -4.19 11.91 -1.97
C LEU A 32 -5.04 11.93 -0.70
N VAL A 33 -4.68 11.13 0.30
CA VAL A 33 -5.31 11.16 1.63
C VAL A 33 -4.25 11.51 2.67
N SER A 34 -4.47 12.59 3.41
CA SER A 34 -3.56 13.04 4.47
C SER A 34 -4.29 13.23 5.80
N GLY A 35 -3.87 12.54 6.85
CA GLY A 35 -4.41 12.70 8.20
C GLY A 35 -4.90 11.40 8.83
N TRP A 36 -6.03 11.44 9.53
CA TRP A 36 -6.67 10.24 10.08
C TRP A 36 -7.69 9.71 9.08
N PHE A 37 -7.61 8.43 8.73
CA PHE A 37 -8.55 7.84 7.76
C PHE A 37 -9.10 6.49 8.19
N SER A 38 -10.36 6.24 7.83
CA SER A 38 -11.01 4.93 7.92
C SER A 38 -11.80 4.71 6.64
N VAL A 39 -11.20 3.98 5.71
CA VAL A 39 -11.74 3.77 4.35
C VAL A 39 -12.00 2.29 4.11
N ARG A 40 -13.14 1.94 3.51
CA ARG A 40 -13.39 0.54 3.14
C ARG A 40 -12.72 0.19 1.82
N LEU A 41 -12.88 1.03 0.79
CA LEU A 41 -12.31 0.82 -0.53
C LEU A 41 -11.63 2.08 -1.05
N ALA A 42 -10.36 2.00 -1.44
CA ALA A 42 -9.63 3.06 -2.14
C ALA A 42 -9.04 2.50 -3.43
N THR A 43 -9.43 3.04 -4.58
CA THR A 43 -9.03 2.55 -5.91
C THR A 43 -8.74 3.67 -6.88
N GLY A 44 -7.59 3.62 -7.56
CA GLY A 44 -7.15 4.61 -8.53
C GLY A 44 -5.90 4.15 -9.29
N GLU A 45 -5.33 4.99 -10.14
CA GLU A 45 -4.04 4.71 -10.77
C GLU A 45 -2.90 5.01 -9.79
N ASN A 46 -2.91 6.21 -9.19
CA ASN A 46 -1.92 6.64 -8.22
C ASN A 46 -2.59 6.97 -6.88
N LEU A 47 -2.18 6.28 -5.82
CA LEU A 47 -2.73 6.45 -4.48
C LEU A 47 -1.62 6.82 -3.51
N LEU A 48 -1.79 7.92 -2.79
CA LEU A 48 -0.91 8.34 -1.70
C LEU A 48 -1.72 8.44 -0.41
N LEU A 49 -1.38 7.59 0.56
CA LEU A 49 -1.91 7.64 1.91
C LEU A 49 -0.82 8.10 2.87
N HIS A 50 -1.03 9.24 3.52
CA HIS A 50 -0.12 9.78 4.52
C HIS A 50 -0.86 10.02 5.84
N GLY A 51 -0.32 9.55 6.96
CA GLY A 51 -0.94 9.74 8.28
C GLY A 51 -1.17 8.44 9.04
N ARG A 52 -2.37 8.26 9.58
CA ARG A 52 -2.72 7.11 10.42
C ARG A 52 -4.13 6.64 10.10
N GLY A 53 -4.38 5.35 10.14
CA GLY A 53 -5.72 4.89 9.79
C GLY A 53 -5.83 3.44 9.39
N LYS A 54 -6.99 3.11 8.84
CA LYS A 54 -7.31 1.77 8.35
C LYS A 54 -7.89 1.85 6.94
N VAL A 55 -7.45 0.95 6.07
CA VAL A 55 -8.06 0.73 4.75
C VAL A 55 -8.35 -0.75 4.58
N TRP A 56 -9.58 -1.13 4.25
CA TRP A 56 -9.87 -2.55 4.04
C TRP A 56 -9.34 -3.09 2.70
N LEU A 57 -9.50 -2.33 1.61
CA LEU A 57 -8.89 -2.65 0.30
C LEU A 57 -8.30 -1.40 -0.35
N LEU A 58 -7.03 -1.47 -0.71
CA LEU A 58 -6.29 -0.47 -1.47
C LEU A 58 -5.82 -1.08 -2.80
N ALA A 59 -6.20 -0.49 -3.94
CA ALA A 59 -5.80 -1.01 -5.25
C ALA A 59 -5.43 0.08 -6.25
N GLY A 60 -4.35 -0.12 -7.01
CA GLY A 60 -3.96 0.78 -8.08
C GLY A 60 -2.64 0.43 -8.76
N ASP A 61 -2.19 1.26 -9.70
CA ASP A 61 -0.91 1.00 -10.37
C ASP A 61 0.27 1.40 -9.48
N THR A 62 0.20 2.55 -8.83
CA THR A 62 1.19 3.01 -7.86
C THR A 62 0.51 3.34 -6.53
N CYS A 63 0.96 2.68 -5.46
CA CYS A 63 0.44 2.89 -4.12
C CYS A 63 1.58 3.29 -3.18
N VAL A 64 1.52 4.53 -2.68
CA VAL A 64 2.45 5.08 -1.70
C VAL A 64 1.73 5.20 -0.36
N VAL A 65 2.30 4.61 0.69
CA VAL A 65 1.73 4.63 2.04
C VAL A 65 2.82 5.03 3.02
N ALA A 66 2.62 6.15 3.70
CA ALA A 66 3.56 6.72 4.64
C ALA A 66 2.90 7.00 5.99
N SER A 67 3.31 6.32 7.05
CA SER A 67 2.70 6.50 8.37
C SER A 67 3.25 7.74 9.09
N SER A 68 2.34 8.55 9.65
CA SER A 68 2.66 9.67 10.53
C SER A 68 1.61 9.82 11.64
N GLY A 69 2.07 10.10 12.86
CA GLY A 69 1.20 10.25 14.05
C GLY A 69 0.47 8.98 14.54
N GLY A 70 0.63 7.83 13.88
CA GLY A 70 0.06 6.55 14.26
C GLY A 70 0.30 5.47 13.18
N PRO A 71 -0.07 4.21 13.44
CA PRO A 71 0.06 3.15 12.44
C PRO A 71 -0.96 3.31 11.31
N ILE A 72 -0.60 2.80 10.12
CA ILE A 72 -1.54 2.58 9.02
C ILE A 72 -1.74 1.07 8.89
N VAL A 73 -3.00 0.61 8.87
CA VAL A 73 -3.35 -0.80 8.70
C VAL A 73 -4.11 -0.97 7.39
N ILE A 74 -3.64 -1.86 6.52
CA ILE A 74 -4.29 -2.17 5.24
C ILE A 74 -4.60 -3.66 5.23
N ASN A 75 -5.87 -4.06 5.13
CA ASN A 75 -6.20 -5.48 5.14
C ASN A 75 -5.78 -6.16 3.83
N ASN A 76 -6.10 -5.55 2.69
CA ASN A 76 -5.80 -6.08 1.36
C ASN A 76 -5.22 -4.99 0.46
N MET A 77 -4.09 -5.27 -0.19
CA MET A 77 -3.39 -4.33 -1.05
C MET A 77 -3.02 -4.99 -2.38
N TYR A 78 -3.45 -4.39 -3.48
CA TYR A 78 -3.23 -4.87 -4.85
C TYR A 78 -2.64 -3.76 -5.69
N CYS A 79 -1.32 -3.75 -5.88
CA CYS A 79 -0.67 -2.64 -6.56
C CYS A 79 0.28 -3.07 -7.67
N GLY A 80 0.43 -2.29 -8.74
CA GLY A 80 1.55 -2.48 -9.66
C GLY A 80 2.88 -2.31 -8.90
N THR A 81 3.04 -1.16 -8.28
CA THR A 81 4.17 -0.79 -7.41
C THR A 81 3.66 -0.35 -6.05
N ALA A 82 4.17 -0.97 -4.98
CA ALA A 82 3.87 -0.59 -3.60
C ALA A 82 5.12 0.05 -2.94
N ILE A 83 4.97 1.27 -2.44
CA ILE A 83 6.00 1.98 -1.67
C ILE A 83 5.44 2.20 -0.26
N LEU A 84 5.97 1.47 0.72
CA LEU A 84 5.45 1.41 2.08
C LEU A 84 6.50 1.90 3.07
N ILE A 85 6.22 3.02 3.73
CA ILE A 85 7.17 3.74 4.57
C ILE A 85 6.58 3.94 5.97
N GLY A 86 7.05 3.14 6.91
CA GLY A 86 6.83 3.32 8.33
C GLY A 86 7.74 4.41 8.92
N GLY A 87 7.15 5.40 9.58
CA GLY A 87 7.87 6.40 10.38
C GLY A 87 8.23 5.89 11.77
N ARG A 88 7.74 6.60 12.81
CA ARG A 88 7.78 6.11 14.21
C ARG A 88 6.84 4.91 14.44
N HIS A 89 5.76 4.86 13.68
CA HIS A 89 4.76 3.79 13.73
C HIS A 89 4.83 2.96 12.44
N PRO A 90 4.56 1.65 12.48
CA PRO A 90 4.68 0.81 11.29
C PRO A 90 3.52 1.04 10.30
N VAL A 91 3.76 0.65 9.05
CA VAL A 91 2.69 0.29 8.11
C VAL A 91 2.47 -1.21 8.25
N ILE A 92 1.22 -1.64 8.41
CA ILE A 92 0.84 -3.03 8.61
C ILE A 92 -0.08 -3.45 7.46
N VAL A 93 0.29 -4.51 6.75
CA VAL A 93 -0.50 -5.03 5.62
C VAL A 93 -0.86 -6.49 5.87
N GLY A 94 -2.14 -6.83 5.76
CA GLY A 94 -2.62 -8.21 5.88
C GLY A 94 -2.16 -9.05 4.68
N TYR A 95 -2.62 -8.66 3.49
CA TYR A 95 -2.24 -9.28 2.22
C TYR A 95 -1.76 -8.22 1.25
N LEU A 96 -0.55 -8.40 0.70
CA LEU A 96 0.05 -7.55 -0.33
C LEU A 96 0.36 -8.38 -1.58
N LYS A 97 -0.32 -8.07 -2.68
CA LYS A 97 0.05 -8.52 -4.02
C LYS A 97 0.55 -7.34 -4.82
N ALA A 98 1.81 -7.39 -5.26
CA ALA A 98 2.36 -6.36 -6.12
C ALA A 98 3.28 -6.90 -7.20
N ARG A 99 3.60 -6.10 -8.23
CA ARG A 99 4.74 -6.43 -9.11
C ARG A 99 6.06 -6.08 -8.42
N LYS A 100 6.09 -4.92 -7.77
CA LYS A 100 7.24 -4.43 -7.00
C LYS A 100 6.80 -3.94 -5.63
N ALA A 101 7.55 -4.28 -4.59
CA ALA A 101 7.32 -3.81 -3.23
C ALA A 101 8.59 -3.21 -2.65
N TYR A 102 8.52 -1.96 -2.19
CA TYR A 102 9.58 -1.25 -1.49
C TYR A 102 9.12 -1.00 -0.06
N THR A 103 9.82 -1.56 0.92
CA THR A 103 9.37 -1.54 2.32
C THR A 103 10.42 -0.96 3.26
N ARG A 104 9.99 -0.07 4.14
CA ARG A 104 10.77 0.45 5.28
C ARG A 104 9.89 0.44 6.52
N ARG A 105 10.27 -0.27 7.58
CA ARG A 105 9.51 -0.39 8.84
C ARG A 105 8.07 -0.86 8.61
N VAL A 106 7.93 -1.93 7.83
CA VAL A 106 6.63 -2.50 7.42
C VAL A 106 6.47 -3.91 7.98
N MET A 107 5.26 -4.24 8.41
CA MET A 107 4.89 -5.62 8.72
C MET A 107 3.87 -6.12 7.70
N VAL A 108 4.17 -7.21 7.02
CA VAL A 108 3.26 -7.83 6.05
C VAL A 108 2.96 -9.26 6.48
N ASN A 109 1.69 -9.64 6.58
CA ASN A 109 1.34 -11.02 6.93
C ASN A 109 1.52 -11.96 5.73
N GLU A 110 1.05 -11.60 4.54
CA GLU A 110 1.33 -12.34 3.30
C GLU A 110 1.76 -11.41 2.16
N LEU A 111 2.92 -11.66 1.58
CA LEU A 111 3.50 -10.92 0.46
C LEU A 111 3.62 -11.81 -0.78
N ARG A 112 3.03 -11.39 -1.89
CA ARG A 112 3.25 -11.97 -3.22
C ARG A 112 3.76 -10.89 -4.15
N THR A 113 4.99 -11.03 -4.62
CA THR A 113 5.60 -10.04 -5.51
C THR A 113 6.58 -10.63 -6.50
N HIS A 114 6.89 -9.91 -7.58
CA HIS A 114 8.04 -10.28 -8.41
C HIS A 114 9.34 -9.76 -7.77
N GLU A 115 9.33 -8.52 -7.30
CA GLU A 115 10.48 -7.85 -6.69
C GLU A 115 10.12 -7.31 -5.30
N TRP A 116 10.95 -7.60 -4.31
CA TRP A 116 10.85 -7.02 -2.96
C TRP A 116 12.18 -6.39 -2.55
N VAL A 117 12.17 -5.10 -2.25
CA VAL A 117 13.30 -4.40 -1.63
C VAL A 117 12.90 -3.98 -0.23
N SER A 118 13.62 -4.50 0.77
CA SER A 118 13.46 -4.09 2.17
C SER A 118 14.63 -3.23 2.61
N SER A 119 14.35 -1.96 2.91
CA SER A 119 15.40 -0.99 3.24
C SER A 119 15.71 -0.88 4.73
N ALA A 120 14.80 -1.29 5.62
CA ALA A 120 14.99 -1.22 7.07
C ALA A 120 13.84 -1.91 7.83
N MET A 121 14.18 -2.74 8.83
CA MET A 121 13.27 -3.26 9.86
C MET A 121 11.90 -3.71 9.35
N SER A 122 11.84 -4.38 8.19
CA SER A 122 10.59 -4.90 7.65
C SER A 122 10.49 -6.40 7.86
N GLY A 123 9.31 -6.86 8.26
CA GLY A 123 9.04 -8.26 8.56
C GLY A 123 7.91 -8.77 7.68
N VAL A 124 8.11 -9.94 7.08
CA VAL A 124 7.08 -10.64 6.31
C VAL A 124 6.84 -12.01 6.90
N ARG A 125 5.60 -12.32 7.30
CA ARG A 125 5.31 -13.65 7.85
C ARG A 125 5.35 -14.72 6.77
N LYS A 126 4.62 -14.55 5.67
CA LYS A 126 4.62 -15.48 4.53
C LYS A 126 5.00 -14.76 3.24
N VAL A 127 6.02 -15.25 2.53
CA VAL A 127 6.54 -14.59 1.32
C VAL A 127 6.55 -15.52 0.10
N SER A 128 6.13 -14.97 -1.04
CA SER A 128 6.30 -15.52 -2.38
C SER A 128 6.91 -14.42 -3.25
N ALA A 129 8.21 -14.53 -3.59
CA ALA A 129 8.94 -13.49 -4.32
C ALA A 129 9.92 -14.06 -5.34
N SER A 130 10.00 -13.49 -6.55
CA SER A 130 11.03 -13.89 -7.52
C SER A 130 12.41 -13.33 -7.15
N HIS A 131 12.48 -12.08 -6.67
CA HIS A 131 13.73 -11.43 -6.28
C HIS A 131 13.54 -10.66 -4.98
N ILE A 132 14.44 -10.85 -4.02
CA ILE A 132 14.48 -10.08 -2.77
C ILE A 132 15.83 -9.38 -2.63
N LEU A 133 15.81 -8.09 -2.28
CA LEU A 133 16.97 -7.32 -1.85
C LEU A 133 16.78 -6.83 -0.42
N PHE A 134 17.65 -7.28 0.48
CA PHE A 134 17.73 -6.78 1.85
C PHE A 134 18.86 -5.75 1.97
N MET A 135 18.51 -4.51 2.34
CA MET A 135 19.50 -3.46 2.61
C MET A 135 19.75 -3.23 4.11
N ASP A 136 19.06 -3.98 4.97
CA ASP A 136 19.18 -3.88 6.42
C ASP A 136 19.11 -5.28 7.05
N PRO A 137 20.05 -5.64 7.95
CA PRO A 137 20.13 -6.98 8.53
C PRO A 137 18.97 -7.29 9.50
N HIS A 138 18.18 -6.30 9.92
CA HIS A 138 17.02 -6.50 10.79
C HIS A 138 15.73 -6.81 10.02
N SER A 139 15.80 -6.89 8.69
CA SER A 139 14.67 -7.35 7.88
C SER A 139 14.59 -8.87 7.88
N TYR A 140 13.40 -9.43 8.01
CA TYR A 140 13.23 -10.87 8.15
C TYR A 140 11.98 -11.40 7.43
N MET A 141 12.02 -12.70 7.15
CA MET A 141 10.91 -13.49 6.64
C MET A 141 10.77 -14.77 7.48
N VAL A 142 9.54 -15.21 7.75
CA VAL A 142 9.29 -16.39 8.61
C VAL A 142 9.03 -17.65 7.78
N GLU A 143 8.09 -17.59 6.85
CA GLU A 143 7.67 -18.69 5.98
C GLU A 143 7.87 -18.30 4.51
N VAL A 144 8.46 -19.18 3.71
CA VAL A 144 8.73 -18.97 2.29
C VAL A 144 7.90 -19.97 1.47
N GLU A 145 6.99 -19.46 0.65
CA GLU A 145 6.20 -20.27 -0.30
C GLU A 145 6.93 -20.43 -1.63
N TYR A 146 7.54 -19.36 -2.12
CA TYR A 146 8.37 -19.37 -3.33
C TYR A 146 9.45 -18.30 -3.24
N LEU A 147 10.66 -18.63 -3.68
CA LEU A 147 11.79 -17.73 -3.68
C LEU A 147 12.69 -17.99 -4.88
N GLY A 148 12.89 -17.00 -5.74
CA GLY A 148 13.84 -17.08 -6.85
C GLY A 148 15.27 -16.79 -6.39
N SER A 149 15.57 -15.53 -6.06
CA SER A 149 16.88 -15.10 -5.57
C SER A 149 16.79 -14.14 -4.39
N VAL A 150 17.84 -14.13 -3.55
CA VAL A 150 18.03 -13.17 -2.45
C VAL A 150 19.38 -12.51 -2.59
N THR A 151 19.41 -11.20 -2.40
CA THR A 151 20.63 -10.39 -2.38
C THR A 151 20.66 -9.55 -1.11
N TYR A 152 21.84 -9.44 -0.51
CA TYR A 152 22.12 -8.58 0.63
C TYR A 152 23.00 -7.43 0.17
N GLY A 153 22.56 -6.20 0.41
CA GLY A 153 23.19 -4.98 -0.08
C GLY A 153 24.02 -4.22 0.96
N TYR A 154 24.43 -4.88 2.05
CA TYR A 154 25.20 -4.31 3.16
C TYR A 154 26.51 -5.07 3.36
#